data_AF-A0A0F3IWW6-F1
#
_entry.id   AF-A0A0F3IWW6-F1
#
_cell.length_a   1.000
_cell.length_b   1.000
_cell.length_c   1.000
_cell.angle_alpha   90.00
_cell.angle_beta   90.00
_cell.angle_gamma   90.00
#
_symmetry.space_group_name_H-M   'P 1'
#
loop_
_entity.id
_entity.type
_entity.pdbx_description
1 polymer ?
#
loop_
_entity_poly.entity_id
_entity_poly.type
_entity_poly.pdbx_seq_one_letter_code
_entity_poly.pdbx_strand_id
1 'polypeptide(L)'
;VRFNDEQALRPAGNSMYMTDQEALPAPETVTVQGFTESSNVKPVLEVTQMLEILRDYQSMQKMIDAEGERQTNAIAKIARQV
;
A
#
# COMPACT_ATOMS: atom_id res chain seq x y z
N VAL A 1 -3.10 -27.54 7.83
CA VAL A 1 -1.92 -27.74 6.96
C VAL A 1 -1.07 -26.49 7.03
N ARG A 2 0.23 -26.60 6.77
CA ARG A 2 1.15 -25.46 6.68
C ARG A 2 1.90 -25.51 5.35
N PHE A 3 2.46 -24.39 4.95
CA PHE A 3 3.28 -24.28 3.74
C PHE A 3 4.66 -23.76 4.11
N ASN A 4 5.67 -23.99 3.27
CA ASN A 4 7.01 -23.48 3.53
C ASN A 4 7.07 -21.95 3.41
N ASP A 5 6.31 -21.38 2.47
CA ASP A 5 6.16 -19.93 2.30
C ASP A 5 4.67 -19.56 2.23
N GLU A 6 4.16 -18.99 3.32
CA GLU A 6 2.77 -18.51 3.41
C GLU A 6 2.54 -17.19 2.66
N GLN A 7 3.58 -16.40 2.41
CA GLN A 7 3.46 -15.13 1.66
C GLN A 7 3.36 -15.37 0.15
N ALA A 8 3.79 -16.52 -0.32
CA ALA A 8 3.63 -16.96 -1.70
C ALA A 8 2.20 -17.45 -2.04
N LEU A 9 1.30 -17.54 -1.05
CA LEU A 9 -0.09 -17.91 -1.28
C LEU A 9 -0.81 -16.81 -2.08
N ARG A 10 -1.56 -17.21 -3.11
CA ARG A 10 -2.31 -16.27 -3.96
C ARG A 10 -3.76 -16.18 -3.52
N PRO A 11 -4.36 -14.99 -3.42
CA PRO A 11 -5.78 -14.86 -3.06
C PRO A 11 -6.67 -15.43 -4.16
N ALA A 12 -7.64 -16.27 -3.78
CA ALA A 12 -8.63 -16.87 -4.66
C ALA A 12 -10.05 -16.27 -4.48
N GLY A 13 -10.19 -15.27 -3.60
CA GLY A 13 -11.46 -14.63 -3.26
C GLY A 13 -12.16 -15.29 -2.06
N ASN A 14 -13.15 -14.61 -1.47
CA ASN A 14 -13.91 -15.08 -0.29
C ASN A 14 -13.01 -15.57 0.86
N SER A 15 -11.92 -14.86 1.15
CA SER A 15 -10.90 -15.23 2.15
C SER A 15 -10.19 -16.57 1.89
N MET A 16 -10.30 -17.12 0.68
CA MET A 16 -9.58 -18.32 0.26
C MET A 16 -8.25 -17.98 -0.40
N TYR A 17 -7.31 -18.91 -0.30
CA TYR A 17 -5.99 -18.84 -0.90
C TYR A 17 -5.71 -20.08 -1.76
N MET A 18 -4.90 -19.93 -2.79
CA MET A 18 -4.48 -20.99 -3.71
C MET A 18 -2.95 -21.01 -3.82
N THR A 19 -2.40 -22.21 -3.96
CA THR A 19 -0.96 -22.43 -4.11
C THR A 19 -0.69 -23.74 -4.84
N ASP A 20 0.46 -23.80 -5.51
CA ASP A 20 1.00 -25.00 -6.13
C ASP A 20 2.03 -25.69 -5.20
N GLN A 21 2.29 -25.12 -4.02
CA GLN A 21 3.16 -25.70 -3.00
C GLN A 21 2.54 -26.96 -2.39
N GLU A 22 3.37 -27.94 -2.06
CA GLU A 22 2.95 -29.13 -1.34
C GLU A 22 2.53 -28.77 0.10
N ALA A 23 1.35 -29.25 0.51
CA ALA A 23 0.82 -28.99 1.84
C ALA A 23 1.51 -29.89 2.88
N LEU A 24 2.03 -29.30 3.95
CA LEU A 24 2.64 -30.02 5.06
C LEU A 24 1.63 -30.18 6.22
N PRO A 25 1.78 -31.25 7.04
CA PRO A 25 1.04 -31.37 8.29
C PRO A 25 1.33 -30.19 9.24
N ALA A 26 0.31 -29.71 9.95
CA ALA A 26 0.43 -28.63 10.94
C ALA A 26 0.12 -29.17 12.34
N PRO A 27 1.09 -29.84 13.00
CA PRO A 27 0.84 -30.55 14.26
C PRO A 27 0.62 -29.63 15.47
N GLU A 28 1.03 -28.36 15.38
CA GLU A 28 0.89 -27.36 16.46
C GLU A 28 -0.43 -26.58 16.39
N THR A 29 -1.22 -26.76 15.32
CA THR A 29 -2.48 -26.03 15.15
C THR A 29 -3.56 -26.62 16.05
N VAL A 30 -4.16 -25.77 16.88
CA VAL A 30 -5.27 -26.12 17.77
C VAL A 30 -6.54 -25.38 17.36
N THR A 31 -7.70 -26.02 17.53
CA THR A 31 -9.01 -25.39 17.30
C THR A 31 -9.59 -24.95 18.63
N VAL A 32 -10.08 -23.71 18.71
CA VAL A 32 -10.76 -23.16 19.89
C VAL A 32 -12.23 -22.91 19.55
N GLN A 33 -13.15 -23.50 20.31
CA GLN A 33 -14.59 -23.40 20.04
C GLN A 33 -15.17 -22.08 20.59
N GLY A 34 -16.11 -21.49 19.85
CA GLY A 34 -16.83 -20.28 20.27
C GLY A 34 -16.08 -18.97 19.99
N PHE A 35 -14.93 -19.05 19.33
CA PHE A 35 -14.14 -17.89 18.89
C PHE A 35 -14.23 -17.72 17.38
N THR A 36 -14.15 -16.48 16.92
CA THR A 36 -14.02 -16.13 15.49
C THR A 36 -12.78 -15.25 15.36
N GLU A 37 -11.93 -15.57 14.40
CA GLU A 37 -10.75 -14.77 14.11
C GLU A 37 -11.16 -13.40 13.55
N SER A 38 -10.68 -12.33 14.17
CA SER A 38 -10.91 -10.97 13.69
C SER A 38 -9.86 -10.57 12.66
N SER A 39 -10.15 -9.55 11.87
CA SER A 39 -9.13 -8.89 11.04
C SER A 39 -7.97 -8.38 11.90
N ASN A 40 -6.74 -8.54 11.39
CA ASN A 40 -5.53 -7.97 11.96
C ASN A 40 -5.28 -6.51 11.53
N VAL A 41 -6.15 -5.94 10.68
CA VAL A 41 -6.06 -4.56 10.19
C VAL A 41 -6.54 -3.60 11.28
N LYS A 42 -5.79 -2.51 11.50
CA LYS A 42 -6.11 -1.45 12.45
C LYS A 42 -6.60 -0.20 11.69
N PRO A 43 -7.92 0.05 11.58
CA PRO A 43 -8.45 1.05 10.66
C PRO A 43 -7.93 2.47 10.88
N VAL A 44 -7.75 2.88 12.14
CA VAL A 44 -7.30 4.23 12.50
C VAL A 44 -5.86 4.49 12.02
N LEU A 45 -4.98 3.48 12.16
CA LEU A 45 -3.60 3.60 11.70
C LEU A 45 -3.53 3.64 10.17
N GLU A 46 -4.30 2.78 9.51
CA GLU A 46 -4.32 2.69 8.04
C GLU A 46 -4.82 4.00 7.41
N VAL A 47 -5.90 4.58 7.95
CA VAL A 47 -6.40 5.88 7.48
C VAL A 47 -5.37 7.00 7.71
N THR A 48 -4.66 6.96 8.84
CA THR A 48 -3.60 7.94 9.12
C THR A 48 -2.47 7.84 8.10
N GLN A 49 -2.05 6.61 7.76
CA GLN A 49 -1.04 6.37 6.73
C GLN A 49 -1.52 6.85 5.34
N MET A 50 -2.78 6.61 4.99
CA MET A 50 -3.34 7.17 3.76
C MET A 50 -3.36 8.70 3.73
N LEU A 51 -3.64 9.36 4.88
CA LEU A 51 -3.62 10.82 4.98
C LEU A 51 -2.20 11.39 4.84
N GLU A 52 -1.19 10.70 5.36
CA GLU A 52 0.22 11.06 5.16
C GLU A 52 0.59 10.98 3.67
N ILE A 53 0.29 9.85 3.03
CA ILE A 53 0.50 9.66 1.59
C ILE A 53 -0.18 10.77 0.78
N LEU A 54 -1.43 11.12 1.10
CA LEU A 54 -2.17 12.20 0.42
C LEU A 54 -1.47 13.56 0.57
N ARG A 55 -0.97 13.88 1.76
CA ARG A 55 -0.27 15.15 2.03
C ARG A 55 1.05 15.22 1.28
N ASP A 56 1.77 14.11 1.17
CA ASP A 56 3.01 14.03 0.41
C ASP A 56 2.73 14.29 -1.08
N TYR A 57 1.71 13.66 -1.66
CA TYR A 57 1.29 13.94 -3.03
C TYR A 57 0.88 15.41 -3.24
N GLN A 58 0.14 15.99 -2.30
CA GLN A 58 -0.23 17.41 -2.35
C GLN A 58 0.99 18.34 -2.30
N SER A 59 1.99 18.01 -1.49
CA SER A 59 3.25 18.75 -1.40
C SER A 59 4.03 18.68 -2.72
N MET A 60 4.14 17.48 -3.30
CA MET A 60 4.78 17.27 -4.60
C MET A 60 4.10 18.04 -5.71
N GLN A 61 2.76 18.05 -5.75
CA GLN A 61 2.01 18.82 -6.75
C GLN A 61 2.31 20.32 -6.67
N LYS A 62 2.30 20.89 -5.46
CA LYS A 62 2.64 22.32 -5.28
C LYS A 62 4.05 22.65 -5.73
N MET A 63 5.01 21.74 -5.49
CA MET A 63 6.39 21.91 -5.96
C MET A 63 6.46 21.92 -7.50
N ILE A 64 5.73 21.01 -8.16
CA ILE A 64 5.65 20.95 -9.63
C ILE A 64 5.07 22.26 -10.19
N ASP A 65 3.97 22.75 -9.60
CA ASP A 65 3.32 23.97 -10.05
C ASP A 65 4.26 25.18 -9.92
N ALA A 66 4.96 25.29 -8.77
CA ALA A 66 5.95 26.35 -8.53
C ALA A 66 7.13 26.30 -9.52
N GLU A 67 7.59 25.10 -9.86
CA GLU A 67 8.66 24.90 -10.85
C GLU A 67 8.19 25.30 -12.26
N GLY A 68 6.95 24.96 -12.64
CA GLY A 68 6.35 25.39 -13.91
C GLY A 68 6.24 26.91 -14.02
N GLU A 69 5.81 27.57 -12.95
CA GLU A 69 5.76 29.04 -12.89
C GLU A 69 7.18 29.64 -13.00
N ARG A 70 8.16 29.08 -12.30
CA ARG A 70 9.56 29.52 -12.36
C ARG A 70 10.13 29.45 -13.77
N GLN A 71 9.88 28.35 -14.49
CA GLN A 71 10.31 28.17 -15.88
C GLN A 71 9.67 29.19 -16.81
N THR A 72 8.35 29.38 -16.70
CA THR A 72 7.61 30.36 -17.52
C THR A 72 8.15 31.78 -17.30
N ASN A 73 8.39 32.15 -16.05
CA ASN A 73 8.97 33.46 -15.70
C ASN A 73 10.39 33.64 -16.22
N ALA A 74 11.23 32.60 -16.19
CA ALA A 74 12.58 32.65 -16.74
C ALA A 74 12.55 32.86 -18.26
N ILE A 75 11.69 32.12 -18.97
CA ILE A 75 11.50 32.25 -20.43
C ILE A 75 11.04 33.68 -20.77
N ALA A 76 10.04 34.20 -20.06
CA ALA A 76 9.51 35.54 -20.29
C ALA A 76 10.55 36.65 -20.08
N LYS A 77 11.47 36.47 -19.12
CA LYS A 77 12.57 37.42 -18.88
C LYS A 77 13.62 37.39 -20.00
N ILE A 78 14.00 36.21 -20.47
CA ILE A 78 14.96 36.06 -21.57
C ILE A 78 14.38 36.64 -22.86
N ALA A 79 13.11 36.36 -23.17
CA ALA A 79 12.44 36.84 -24.37
C ALA A 79 12.32 38.38 -24.44
N ARG A 80 12.36 39.10 -23.30
CA ARG A 80 12.38 40.58 -23.28
C ARG A 80 13.78 41.19 -23.46
N GLN A 81 14.84 40.40 -23.35
CA GLN A 81 16.23 40.87 -23.48
C GLN A 81 16.79 40.74 -24.89
N VAL A 82 16.04 40.12 -25.81
CA VAL A 82 16.31 40.06 -27.26
C VAL A 82 15.41 41.07 -27.97
#